data_AF-A0A2E1FKF6-F1
#
_entry.id   AF-A0A2E1FKF6-F1
#
_cell.length_a   1.000
_cell.length_b   1.000
_cell.length_c   1.000
_cell.angle_alpha   90.00
_cell.angle_beta   90.00
_cell.angle_gamma   90.00
#
_symmetry.space_group_name_H-M   'P 1'
#
loop_
_entity.id
_entity.type
_entity.pdbx_description
1 polymer ?
#
loop_
_entity_poly.entity_id
_entity_poly.type
_entity_poly.pdbx_seq_one_letter_code
_entity_poly.pdbx_strand_id
1 'polypeptide(L)'
;MGIETVVLLLEQSCLDDLLALTWDELYNGMEKGKFRQSRPQSDERLNRLFDIDCEAEILDWMDSVESEPSVNVKSSLQNINNGSEGLLKLMEWASPGQWTSWEARTYLYLDVALKREIANRDDLYSHSTWSQMIESLAGIPEEEFSQNVCLDWMDRRKELGETLDEAKDPKIIPTYEAHDRTSRLLVHTISRWNKEDGLTGIVGREHMDANKWGHGEFNIRNILNS
;
A
#
# COMPACT_ATOMS: atom_id res chain seq x y z
N MET A 1 -12.65 4.72 14.72
CA MET A 1 -11.37 4.50 14.04
C MET A 1 -11.69 4.43 12.55
N GLY A 2 -11.05 5.23 11.71
CA GLY A 2 -11.28 5.20 10.26
C GLY A 2 -10.55 4.02 9.63
N ILE A 3 -10.96 3.58 8.44
CA ILE A 3 -10.25 2.56 7.65
C ILE A 3 -9.21 3.28 6.79
N GLU A 4 -7.97 2.81 6.78
CA GLU A 4 -6.92 3.33 5.90
C GLU A 4 -6.82 2.55 4.58
N THR A 5 -6.78 3.27 3.46
CA THR A 5 -6.29 2.75 2.18
C THR A 5 -4.76 2.71 2.21
N VAL A 6 -4.19 1.65 1.66
CA VAL A 6 -2.74 1.42 1.58
C VAL A 6 -2.33 1.21 0.13
N VAL A 7 -1.24 1.84 -0.27
CA VAL A 7 -0.50 1.52 -1.50
C VAL A 7 0.90 1.09 -1.09
N LEU A 8 1.11 -0.22 -1.06
CA LEU A 8 2.38 -0.84 -0.69
C LEU A 8 3.26 -0.93 -1.94
N LEU A 9 4.42 -0.28 -1.96
CA LEU A 9 5.38 -0.49 -3.03
C LEU A 9 6.09 -1.82 -2.78
N LEU A 10 6.14 -2.71 -3.77
CA LEU A 10 6.71 -4.04 -3.68
C LEU A 10 7.92 -4.13 -4.61
N GLU A 11 9.08 -4.47 -4.07
CA GLU A 11 10.25 -4.82 -4.88
C GLU A 11 10.20 -6.32 -5.22
N GLN A 12 9.92 -6.62 -6.49
CA GLN A 12 9.61 -7.98 -6.93
C GLN A 12 10.77 -8.96 -6.71
N SER A 13 12.01 -8.54 -6.97
CA SER A 13 13.20 -9.38 -6.76
C SER A 13 13.36 -9.83 -5.33
N CYS A 14 13.11 -8.94 -4.36
CA CYS A 14 13.20 -9.28 -2.94
C CYS A 14 12.13 -10.31 -2.54
N LEU A 15 10.90 -10.15 -3.05
CA LEU A 15 9.84 -11.13 -2.80
C LEU A 15 10.17 -12.49 -3.43
N ASP A 16 10.63 -12.50 -4.68
CA ASP A 16 10.96 -13.73 -5.41
C ASP A 16 12.06 -14.52 -4.69
N ASP A 17 13.08 -13.83 -4.18
CA ASP A 17 14.15 -14.45 -3.39
C ASP A 17 13.61 -15.12 -2.12
N LEU A 18 12.71 -14.46 -1.40
CA LEU A 18 12.07 -15.03 -0.21
C LEU A 18 11.18 -16.23 -0.53
N LEU A 19 10.42 -16.16 -1.62
CA LEU A 19 9.50 -17.22 -2.05
C LEU A 19 10.24 -18.48 -2.54
N ALA A 20 11.49 -18.32 -2.99
CA ALA A 20 12.36 -19.39 -3.44
C ALA A 20 13.01 -20.18 -2.30
N LEU A 21 13.10 -19.61 -1.09
CA LEU A 21 13.63 -20.30 0.09
C LEU A 21 12.77 -21.51 0.46
N THR A 22 13.38 -22.46 1.19
CA THR A 22 12.62 -23.46 1.94
C THR A 22 11.95 -22.81 3.16
N TRP A 23 10.88 -23.43 3.65
CA TRP A 23 10.17 -22.96 4.83
C TRP A 23 11.09 -22.82 6.05
N ASP A 24 11.97 -23.80 6.27
CA ASP A 24 12.95 -23.78 7.37
C ASP A 24 13.99 -22.67 7.22
N GLU A 25 14.47 -22.40 6.00
CA GLU A 25 15.41 -21.33 5.72
C GLU A 25 14.80 -19.95 5.98
N LEU A 26 13.55 -19.74 5.56
CA LEU A 26 12.82 -18.51 5.84
C LEU A 26 12.65 -18.33 7.35
N TYR A 27 12.14 -19.34 8.05
CA TYR A 27 11.88 -19.28 9.49
C TYR A 27 13.16 -18.95 10.28
N ASN A 28 14.21 -19.78 10.10
CA ASN A 28 15.48 -19.59 10.78
C ASN A 28 16.18 -18.28 10.39
N GLY A 29 15.99 -17.82 9.16
CA GLY A 29 16.59 -16.59 8.66
C GLY A 29 15.93 -15.35 9.27
N MET A 30 14.60 -15.35 9.39
CA MET A 30 13.84 -14.30 10.08
C MET A 30 14.18 -14.27 11.57
N GLU A 31 14.17 -15.42 12.26
CA GLU A 31 14.50 -15.54 13.68
C GLU A 31 15.91 -14.97 14.00
N LYS A 32 16.86 -15.16 13.09
CA LYS A 32 18.26 -14.73 13.26
C LYS A 32 18.56 -13.37 12.62
N GLY A 33 17.56 -12.70 12.07
CA GLY A 33 17.69 -11.40 11.38
C GLY A 33 18.63 -11.42 10.18
N LYS A 34 18.75 -12.55 9.47
CA LYS A 34 19.70 -12.72 8.36
C LYS A 34 19.33 -11.90 7.12
N PHE A 35 18.05 -11.62 6.92
CA PHE A 35 17.53 -10.98 5.71
C PHE A 35 17.50 -9.46 5.78
N ARG A 36 17.90 -8.83 6.90
CA ARG A 36 17.82 -7.36 7.06
C ARG A 36 18.60 -6.60 5.98
N GLN A 37 19.71 -7.18 5.52
CA GLN A 37 20.54 -6.59 4.46
C GLN A 37 19.98 -6.81 3.05
N SER A 38 19.06 -7.75 2.87
CA SER A 38 18.39 -8.01 1.58
C SER A 38 17.04 -7.32 1.47
N ARG A 39 16.59 -6.63 2.54
CA ARG A 39 15.37 -5.84 2.52
C ARG A 39 15.59 -4.60 1.63
N PRO A 40 14.60 -4.15 0.84
CA PRO A 40 14.74 -2.97 0.01
C PRO A 40 15.15 -1.74 0.82
N GLN A 41 15.88 -0.82 0.20
CA GLN A 41 16.23 0.43 0.86
C GLN A 41 14.95 1.20 1.20
N SER A 42 14.78 1.56 2.49
CA SER A 42 13.61 2.31 2.93
C SER A 42 13.53 3.67 2.25
N ASP A 43 12.34 4.03 1.78
CA ASP A 43 12.05 5.39 1.34
C ASP A 43 12.05 6.35 2.54
N GLU A 44 12.63 7.54 2.38
CA GLU A 44 12.72 8.53 3.47
C GLU A 44 11.37 9.20 3.79
N ARG A 45 10.39 9.11 2.89
CA ARG A 45 9.09 9.80 2.95
C ARG A 45 7.92 8.87 3.20
N LEU A 46 8.03 7.59 2.81
CA LEU A 46 6.96 6.61 2.97
C LEU A 46 7.05 5.89 4.31
N ASN A 47 5.89 5.42 4.79
CA ASN A 47 5.84 4.64 6.01
C ASN A 47 6.36 3.23 5.73
N ARG A 48 7.07 2.64 6.69
CA ARG A 48 7.53 1.26 6.58
C ARG A 48 7.64 0.68 7.98
N LEU A 49 7.21 -0.57 8.16
CA LEU A 49 7.43 -1.29 9.41
C LEU A 49 8.94 -1.43 9.68
N PHE A 50 9.31 -1.34 10.96
CA PHE A 50 10.68 -1.64 11.37
C PHE A 50 10.99 -3.11 11.07
N ASP A 51 12.26 -3.40 10.79
CA ASP A 51 12.67 -4.76 10.41
C ASP A 51 12.27 -5.79 11.48
N ILE A 52 12.44 -5.45 12.76
CA ILE A 52 12.13 -6.34 13.89
C ILE A 52 10.62 -6.62 13.99
N ASP A 53 9.78 -5.61 13.76
CA ASP A 53 8.32 -5.76 13.82
C ASP A 53 7.84 -6.64 12.66
N CYS A 54 8.39 -6.43 11.46
CA CYS A 54 8.06 -7.23 10.29
C CYS A 54 8.53 -8.69 10.42
N GLU A 55 9.74 -8.91 10.95
CA GLU A 55 10.24 -10.24 11.34
C GLU A 55 9.28 -10.95 12.32
N ALA A 56 8.89 -10.27 13.39
CA ALA A 56 7.99 -10.82 14.40
C ALA A 56 6.62 -11.17 13.82
N GLU A 57 6.02 -10.27 13.04
CA GLU A 57 4.73 -10.49 12.39
C GLU A 57 4.74 -11.67 11.40
N ILE A 58 5.87 -11.92 10.72
CA ILE A 58 6.05 -13.08 9.84
C ILE A 58 6.19 -14.36 10.67
N LEU A 59 7.05 -14.36 11.70
CA LEU A 59 7.29 -15.52 12.56
C LEU A 59 6.02 -15.93 13.31
N ASP A 60 5.30 -14.96 13.90
CA ASP A 60 4.03 -15.21 14.58
C ASP A 60 2.99 -15.84 13.64
N TRP A 61 2.96 -15.40 12.37
CA TRP A 61 2.10 -16.02 11.36
C TRP A 61 2.58 -17.43 10.99
N MET A 62 3.87 -17.65 10.78
CA MET A 62 4.44 -18.95 10.47
C MET A 62 4.21 -19.96 11.60
N ASP A 63 4.28 -19.53 12.86
CA ASP A 63 3.99 -20.36 14.05
C ASP A 63 2.50 -20.73 14.15
N SER A 64 1.61 -19.96 13.51
CA SER A 64 0.17 -20.21 13.50
C SER A 64 -0.29 -21.23 12.45
N VAL A 65 0.61 -21.68 11.58
CA VAL A 65 0.31 -22.58 10.45
C VAL A 65 1.27 -23.76 10.43
N GLU A 66 0.85 -24.87 9.82
CA GLU A 66 1.72 -26.04 9.62
C GLU A 66 2.22 -26.08 8.17
N SER A 67 3.53 -26.25 8.00
CA SER A 67 4.15 -26.51 6.70
C SER A 67 5.36 -27.45 6.83
N GLU A 68 5.67 -28.16 5.75
CA GLU A 68 6.84 -29.04 5.69
C GLU A 68 8.14 -28.21 5.57
N PRO A 69 9.13 -28.40 6.46
CA PRO A 69 10.35 -27.57 6.51
C PRO A 69 11.13 -27.48 5.19
N SER A 70 11.14 -28.55 4.39
CA SER A 70 11.90 -28.65 3.14
C SER A 70 11.16 -28.14 1.90
N VAL A 71 9.87 -27.85 2.00
CA VAL A 71 9.07 -27.33 0.88
C VAL A 71 9.39 -25.85 0.71
N ASN A 72 9.42 -25.37 -0.54
CA ASN A 72 9.64 -23.93 -0.75
C ASN A 72 8.46 -23.09 -0.24
N VAL A 73 8.74 -21.83 0.08
CA VAL A 73 7.75 -20.94 0.69
C VAL A 73 6.55 -20.76 -0.25
N LYS A 74 6.75 -20.52 -1.55
CA LYS A 74 5.64 -20.37 -2.50
C LYS A 74 4.67 -21.57 -2.47
N SER A 75 5.17 -22.81 -2.54
CA SER A 75 4.30 -24.00 -2.52
C SER A 75 3.68 -24.21 -1.14
N SER A 76 4.37 -23.86 -0.06
CA SER A 76 3.81 -23.89 1.29
C SER A 76 2.59 -22.97 1.38
N LEU A 77 2.74 -21.70 0.96
CA LEU A 77 1.66 -20.71 0.96
C LEU A 77 0.47 -21.18 0.12
N GLN A 78 0.69 -21.82 -1.03
CA GLN A 78 -0.38 -22.35 -1.89
C GLN A 78 -1.25 -23.42 -1.20
N ASN A 79 -0.66 -24.21 -0.31
CA ASN A 79 -1.33 -25.32 0.36
C ASN A 79 -1.94 -24.92 1.73
N ILE A 80 -1.60 -23.74 2.24
CA ILE A 80 -2.11 -23.21 3.51
C ILE A 80 -3.42 -22.43 3.24
N ASN A 81 -4.47 -22.73 4.01
CA ASN A 81 -5.79 -22.12 3.84
C ASN A 81 -5.78 -20.58 3.88
N ASN A 82 -4.89 -19.97 4.67
CA ASN A 82 -4.69 -18.53 4.79
C ASN A 82 -3.30 -18.10 4.25
N GLY A 83 -2.73 -18.82 3.28
CA GLY A 83 -1.40 -18.52 2.74
C GLY A 83 -1.26 -17.12 2.14
N SER A 84 -2.36 -16.51 1.68
CA SER A 84 -2.40 -15.13 1.22
C SER A 84 -2.02 -14.12 2.30
N GLU A 85 -2.33 -14.39 3.58
CA GLU A 85 -1.90 -13.54 4.71
C GLU A 85 -0.37 -13.60 4.87
N GLY A 86 0.21 -14.80 4.75
CA GLY A 86 1.66 -14.97 4.75
C GLY A 86 2.33 -14.26 3.57
N LEU A 87 1.74 -14.36 2.37
CA LEU A 87 2.23 -13.65 1.20
C LEU A 87 2.18 -12.12 1.38
N LEU A 88 1.11 -11.57 1.96
CA LEU A 88 1.02 -10.15 2.25
C LEU A 88 2.12 -9.70 3.22
N LYS A 89 2.38 -10.46 4.29
CA LYS A 89 3.46 -10.17 5.24
C LYS A 89 4.85 -10.20 4.58
N LEU A 90 5.09 -11.13 3.65
CA LEU A 90 6.32 -11.15 2.85
C LEU A 90 6.42 -9.97 1.88
N MET A 91 5.30 -9.48 1.35
CA MET A 91 5.27 -8.26 0.55
C MET A 91 5.60 -7.02 1.40
N GLU A 92 5.13 -6.94 2.64
CA GLU A 92 5.49 -5.89 3.59
C GLU A 92 6.99 -5.92 3.94
N TRP A 93 7.58 -7.12 4.00
CA TRP A 93 9.03 -7.27 4.11
C TRP A 93 9.74 -6.72 2.87
N ALA A 94 9.33 -7.17 1.69
CA ALA A 94 9.86 -6.79 0.38
C ALA A 94 9.46 -5.37 -0.07
N SER A 95 9.00 -4.51 0.86
CA SER A 95 8.59 -3.15 0.56
C SER A 95 9.66 -2.12 0.97
N PRO A 96 10.01 -1.16 0.10
CA PRO A 96 10.74 0.05 0.52
C PRO A 96 9.85 1.04 1.29
N GLY A 97 8.52 0.91 1.22
CA GLY A 97 7.58 1.74 1.96
C GLY A 97 6.17 1.76 1.35
N GLN A 98 5.22 2.30 2.12
CA GLN A 98 3.81 2.39 1.77
C GLN A 98 3.26 3.80 1.97
N TRP A 99 2.33 4.16 1.09
CA TRP A 99 1.45 5.31 1.28
C TRP A 99 0.18 4.86 2.01
N THR A 100 -0.25 5.65 2.98
CA THR A 100 -1.55 5.44 3.64
C THR A 100 -2.37 6.71 3.69
N SER A 101 -3.69 6.55 3.61
CA SER A 101 -4.64 7.63 3.87
C SER A 101 -5.95 7.07 4.36
N TRP A 102 -6.70 7.87 5.12
CA TRP A 102 -8.09 7.54 5.43
C TRP A 102 -8.86 7.32 4.15
N GLU A 103 -9.59 6.21 4.06
CA GLU A 103 -10.28 5.76 2.84
C GLU A 103 -11.18 6.85 2.26
N ALA A 104 -11.90 7.60 3.11
CA ALA A 104 -12.73 8.73 2.69
C ALA A 104 -11.95 9.87 2.00
N ARG A 105 -10.69 10.11 2.38
CA ARG A 105 -9.82 11.07 1.71
C ARG A 105 -9.27 10.53 0.39
N THR A 106 -9.08 9.21 0.30
CA THR A 106 -8.67 8.56 -0.95
C THR A 106 -9.71 8.78 -2.05
N TYR A 107 -11.02 8.72 -1.75
CA TYR A 107 -12.07 9.08 -2.72
C TYR A 107 -11.83 10.48 -3.31
N LEU A 108 -11.65 11.49 -2.45
CA LEU A 108 -11.36 12.86 -2.89
C LEU A 108 -10.12 12.92 -3.79
N TYR A 109 -9.03 12.24 -3.43
CA TYR A 109 -7.79 12.30 -4.21
C TYR A 109 -7.95 11.67 -5.59
N LEU A 110 -8.64 10.53 -5.66
CA LEU A 110 -8.91 9.86 -6.92
C LEU A 110 -9.91 10.65 -7.77
N ASP A 111 -10.89 11.30 -7.15
CA ASP A 111 -11.83 12.16 -7.88
C ASP A 111 -11.09 13.27 -8.63
N VAL A 112 -10.14 13.92 -7.94
CA VAL A 112 -9.31 14.99 -8.49
C VAL A 112 -8.36 14.48 -9.57
N ALA A 113 -7.69 13.35 -9.32
CA ALA A 113 -6.74 12.76 -10.27
C ALA A 113 -7.44 12.31 -11.57
N LEU A 114 -8.58 11.62 -11.43
CA LEU A 114 -9.29 10.99 -12.54
C LEU A 114 -10.37 11.89 -13.17
N LYS A 115 -10.64 13.05 -12.57
CA LYS A 115 -11.69 14.00 -12.99
C LYS A 115 -13.06 13.35 -13.13
N ARG A 116 -13.38 12.42 -12.23
CA ARG A 116 -14.65 11.70 -12.13
C ARG A 116 -14.92 11.30 -10.69
N GLU A 117 -16.17 11.14 -10.31
CA GLU A 117 -16.50 10.60 -8.98
C GLU A 117 -16.18 9.10 -8.89
N ILE A 118 -15.53 8.67 -7.82
CA ILE A 118 -15.40 7.25 -7.44
C ILE A 118 -16.70 6.81 -6.76
N ALA A 119 -17.46 5.95 -7.43
CA ALA A 119 -18.85 5.70 -7.06
C ALA A 119 -19.00 4.89 -5.76
N ASN A 120 -18.08 3.95 -5.50
CA ASN A 120 -18.14 3.04 -4.37
C ASN A 120 -16.80 2.34 -4.14
N ARG A 121 -16.75 1.45 -3.14
CA ARG A 121 -15.55 0.72 -2.75
C ARG A 121 -15.01 -0.18 -3.87
N ASP A 122 -15.88 -0.80 -4.65
CA ASP A 122 -15.43 -1.72 -5.70
C ASP A 122 -14.75 -0.95 -6.84
N ASP A 123 -15.24 0.28 -7.12
CA ASP A 123 -14.57 1.23 -8.02
C ASP A 123 -13.22 1.71 -7.44
N LEU A 124 -13.20 2.10 -6.15
CA LEU A 124 -12.01 2.56 -5.44
C LEU A 124 -10.84 1.58 -5.54
N TYR A 125 -11.09 0.27 -5.40
CA TYR A 125 -10.05 -0.77 -5.45
C TYR A 125 -9.99 -1.50 -6.80
N SER A 126 -10.65 -0.99 -7.84
CA SER A 126 -10.62 -1.63 -9.15
C SER A 126 -9.26 -1.46 -9.83
N HIS A 127 -8.84 -2.47 -10.60
CA HIS A 127 -7.63 -2.38 -11.41
C HIS A 127 -7.63 -1.18 -12.35
N SER A 128 -8.76 -0.95 -13.05
CA SER A 128 -8.89 0.16 -14.00
C SER A 128 -8.72 1.53 -13.34
N THR A 129 -9.19 1.71 -12.11
CA THR A 129 -9.06 2.97 -11.38
C THR A 129 -7.60 3.29 -11.09
N TRP A 130 -6.84 2.31 -10.59
CA TRP A 130 -5.43 2.51 -10.26
C TRP A 130 -4.54 2.61 -11.51
N SER A 131 -4.83 1.86 -12.57
CA SER A 131 -4.15 2.03 -13.87
C SER A 131 -4.33 3.44 -14.43
N GLN A 132 -5.57 3.94 -14.46
CA GLN A 132 -5.84 5.32 -14.89
C GLN A 132 -5.18 6.34 -13.97
N MET A 133 -5.09 6.06 -12.68
CA MET A 133 -4.50 6.97 -11.72
C MET A 133 -2.99 7.11 -11.95
N ILE A 134 -2.29 6.00 -12.19
CA ILE A 134 -0.87 5.99 -12.60
C ILE A 134 -0.66 6.86 -13.84
N GLU A 135 -1.48 6.66 -14.87
CA GLU A 135 -1.42 7.44 -16.11
C GLU A 135 -1.73 8.92 -15.86
N SER A 136 -2.73 9.23 -15.03
CA SER A 136 -3.15 10.61 -14.76
C SER A 136 -2.12 11.41 -13.98
N LEU A 137 -1.41 10.77 -13.03
CA LEU A 137 -0.41 11.43 -12.20
C LEU A 137 0.98 11.37 -12.81
N ALA A 138 1.17 10.62 -13.91
CA ALA A 138 2.45 10.52 -14.60
C ALA A 138 2.94 11.90 -15.06
N GLY A 139 3.98 12.39 -14.39
CA GLY A 139 4.60 13.67 -14.73
C GLY A 139 3.92 14.91 -14.14
N ILE A 140 2.87 14.76 -13.32
CA ILE A 140 2.29 15.87 -12.57
C ILE A 140 3.22 16.23 -11.38
N PRO A 141 3.62 17.50 -11.21
CA PRO A 141 4.32 17.95 -10.02
C PRO A 141 3.49 17.75 -8.75
N GLU A 142 4.13 17.30 -7.66
CA GLU A 142 3.44 17.06 -6.39
C GLU A 142 2.67 18.30 -5.87
N GLU A 143 3.27 19.47 -6.05
CA GLU A 143 2.67 20.76 -5.66
C GLU A 143 1.43 21.09 -6.46
N GLU A 144 1.43 20.81 -7.77
CA GLU A 144 0.28 21.06 -8.62
C GLU A 144 -0.89 20.17 -8.21
N PHE A 145 -0.64 18.87 -8.01
CA PHE A 145 -1.69 17.95 -7.60
C PHE A 145 -2.24 18.27 -6.20
N SER A 146 -1.36 18.58 -5.24
CA SER A 146 -1.80 18.84 -3.87
C SER A 146 -2.61 20.11 -3.75
N GLN A 147 -2.27 21.15 -4.51
CA GLN A 147 -3.07 22.37 -4.61
C GLN A 147 -4.46 22.09 -5.17
N ASN A 148 -4.56 21.31 -6.26
CA ASN A 148 -5.84 20.92 -6.84
C ASN A 148 -6.73 20.16 -5.85
N VAL A 149 -6.14 19.21 -5.11
CA VAL A 149 -6.84 18.47 -4.06
C VAL A 149 -7.36 19.38 -2.95
N CYS A 150 -6.52 20.30 -2.48
CA CYS A 150 -6.89 21.21 -1.40
C CYS A 150 -7.99 22.19 -1.84
N LEU A 151 -7.94 22.69 -3.07
CA LEU A 151 -8.99 23.56 -3.63
C LEU A 151 -10.32 22.81 -3.75
N ASP A 152 -10.32 21.59 -4.31
CA ASP A 152 -11.53 20.77 -4.44
C ASP A 152 -12.16 20.47 -3.07
N TRP A 153 -11.34 20.12 -2.07
CA TRP A 153 -11.81 19.93 -0.70
C TRP A 153 -12.46 21.19 -0.11
N MET A 154 -11.83 22.36 -0.29
CA MET A 154 -12.38 23.63 0.18
C MET A 154 -13.71 23.96 -0.50
N ASP A 155 -13.84 23.68 -1.80
CA ASP A 155 -15.05 23.96 -2.56
C ASP A 155 -16.20 23.03 -2.16
N ARG A 156 -15.97 21.72 -2.04
CA ARG A 156 -16.97 20.77 -1.50
C ARG A 156 -17.45 21.19 -0.10
N ARG A 157 -16.53 21.68 0.73
CA ARG A 157 -16.86 22.18 2.07
C ARG A 157 -17.77 23.41 2.01
N LYS A 158 -17.49 24.38 1.13
CA LYS A 158 -18.36 25.55 0.92
C LYS A 158 -19.75 25.13 0.43
N GLU A 159 -19.83 24.16 -0.48
CA GLU A 159 -21.10 23.65 -1.02
C GLU A 159 -21.98 23.01 0.06
N LEU A 160 -21.37 22.39 1.07
CA LEU A 160 -22.06 21.88 2.26
C LEU A 160 -22.47 22.99 3.26
N GLY A 161 -22.15 24.25 2.98
CA GLY A 161 -22.44 25.39 3.87
C GLY A 161 -21.51 25.47 5.09
N GLU A 162 -20.40 24.73 5.08
CA GLU A 162 -19.44 24.69 6.17
C GLU A 162 -18.51 25.92 6.16
N THR A 163 -18.06 26.32 7.36
CA THR A 163 -17.18 27.49 7.51
C THR A 163 -15.76 27.20 7.04
N LEU A 164 -15.13 28.21 6.43
CA LEU A 164 -13.69 28.25 6.16
C LEU A 164 -12.88 29.12 7.13
N ASP A 165 -13.57 29.75 8.07
CA ASP A 165 -12.97 30.62 9.08
C ASP A 165 -12.34 29.75 10.20
N GLU A 166 -11.01 29.80 10.33
CA GLU A 166 -10.26 29.08 11.38
C GLU A 166 -10.73 29.46 12.79
N ALA A 167 -11.18 30.70 13.01
CA ALA A 167 -11.70 31.11 14.30
C ALA A 167 -13.00 30.37 14.66
N LYS A 168 -13.73 29.85 13.65
CA LYS A 168 -14.96 29.08 13.82
C LYS A 168 -14.73 27.58 13.74
N ASP A 169 -13.72 27.12 13.00
CA ASP A 169 -13.27 25.73 12.98
C ASP A 169 -11.73 25.65 13.06
N PRO A 170 -11.17 25.39 14.26
CA PRO A 170 -9.72 25.33 14.44
C PRO A 170 -9.08 24.10 13.76
N LYS A 171 -9.88 23.14 13.26
CA LYS A 171 -9.36 21.97 12.56
C LYS A 171 -9.12 22.22 11.07
N ILE A 172 -9.51 23.37 10.55
CA ILE A 172 -9.45 23.61 9.11
C ILE A 172 -8.03 23.61 8.57
N ILE A 173 -7.11 24.33 9.23
CA ILE A 173 -5.70 24.40 8.83
C ILE A 173 -5.03 23.02 8.96
N PRO A 174 -5.14 22.30 10.09
CA PRO A 174 -4.62 20.93 10.19
C PRO A 174 -5.19 19.96 9.15
N THR A 175 -6.46 20.12 8.77
CA THR A 175 -7.09 19.27 7.75
C THR A 175 -6.56 19.60 6.36
N TYR A 176 -6.44 20.88 6.03
CA TYR A 176 -5.81 21.35 4.79
C TYR A 176 -4.38 20.81 4.66
N GLU A 177 -3.56 20.97 5.70
CA GLU A 177 -2.17 20.49 5.73
C GLU A 177 -2.09 18.96 5.59
N ALA A 178 -3.06 18.23 6.15
CA ALA A 178 -3.16 16.79 5.98
C ALA A 178 -3.48 16.42 4.52
N HIS A 179 -4.38 17.15 3.85
CA HIS A 179 -4.66 16.94 2.42
C HIS A 179 -3.44 17.25 1.56
N ASP A 180 -2.76 18.38 1.79
CA ASP A 180 -1.56 18.76 1.05
C ASP A 180 -0.47 17.71 1.20
N ARG A 181 -0.09 17.36 2.43
CA ARG A 181 0.98 16.37 2.68
C ARG A 181 0.65 15.00 2.07
N THR A 182 -0.56 14.51 2.28
CA THR A 182 -0.93 13.14 1.88
C THR A 182 -1.07 13.00 0.36
N SER A 183 -1.58 14.03 -0.33
CA SER A 183 -1.68 14.04 -1.79
C SER A 183 -0.31 14.18 -2.47
N ARG A 184 0.63 14.96 -1.91
CA ARG A 184 2.03 14.99 -2.37
C ARG A 184 2.68 13.61 -2.26
N LEU A 185 2.51 12.94 -1.11
CA LEU A 185 3.04 11.58 -0.92
C LEU A 185 2.38 10.57 -1.87
N LEU A 186 1.13 10.76 -2.27
CA LEU A 186 0.49 9.91 -3.28
C LEU A 186 1.21 10.05 -4.63
N VAL A 187 1.45 11.27 -5.10
CA VAL A 187 2.19 11.52 -6.35
C VAL A 187 3.60 10.95 -6.28
N HIS A 188 4.30 11.10 -5.15
CA HIS A 188 5.62 10.48 -4.93
C HIS A 188 5.55 8.96 -5.12
N THR A 189 4.62 8.31 -4.43
CA THR A 189 4.42 6.85 -4.46
C THR A 189 4.15 6.35 -5.87
N ILE A 190 3.24 7.01 -6.59
CA ILE A 190 2.87 6.65 -7.96
C ILE A 190 3.99 6.96 -8.95
N SER A 191 4.75 8.03 -8.73
CA SER A 191 5.92 8.33 -9.54
C SER A 191 7.00 7.26 -9.41
N ARG A 192 7.24 6.74 -8.19
CA ARG A 192 8.17 5.62 -7.97
C ARG A 192 7.68 4.36 -8.67
N TRP A 193 6.43 3.96 -8.41
CA TRP A 193 5.81 2.80 -9.06
C TRP A 193 5.89 2.87 -10.59
N ASN A 194 5.66 4.04 -11.19
CA ASN A 194 5.67 4.18 -12.64
C ASN A 194 7.07 4.23 -13.27
N LYS A 195 8.13 4.60 -12.52
CA LYS A 195 9.46 4.89 -13.07
C LYS A 195 10.54 3.89 -12.71
N GLU A 196 10.38 3.16 -11.60
CA GLU A 196 11.40 2.25 -11.10
C GLU A 196 11.11 0.83 -11.55
N ASP A 197 11.99 0.28 -12.39
CA ASP A 197 11.89 -1.10 -12.85
C ASP A 197 11.93 -2.07 -11.65
N GLY A 198 11.04 -3.06 -11.67
CA GLY A 198 10.93 -4.05 -10.59
C GLY A 198 10.14 -3.60 -9.37
N LEU A 199 9.61 -2.36 -9.36
CA LEU A 199 8.73 -1.86 -8.31
C LEU A 199 7.26 -1.90 -8.75
N THR A 200 6.38 -2.47 -7.93
CA THR A 200 4.95 -2.52 -8.21
C THR A 200 4.12 -2.09 -7.00
N GLY A 201 3.06 -1.32 -7.20
CA GLY A 201 2.10 -0.97 -6.16
C GLY A 201 1.07 -2.07 -5.92
N ILE A 202 0.97 -2.53 -4.67
CA ILE A 202 -0.07 -3.42 -4.18
C ILE A 202 -1.07 -2.56 -3.38
N VAL A 203 -2.29 -2.45 -3.89
CA VAL A 203 -3.33 -1.62 -3.28
C VAL A 203 -4.21 -2.48 -2.38
N GLY A 204 -4.50 -2.00 -1.17
CA GLY A 204 -5.44 -2.61 -0.26
C GLY A 204 -5.90 -1.66 0.81
N ARG A 205 -6.38 -2.21 1.92
CA ARG A 205 -6.82 -1.41 3.08
C ARG A 205 -6.79 -2.22 4.37
N GLU A 206 -6.85 -1.51 5.48
CA GLU A 206 -7.00 -2.14 6.79
C GLU A 206 -8.20 -3.09 6.85
N HIS A 207 -7.99 -4.26 7.45
CA HIS A 207 -8.98 -5.32 7.63
C HIS A 207 -9.57 -5.89 6.32
N MET A 208 -8.97 -5.62 5.17
CA MET A 208 -9.27 -6.32 3.93
C MET A 208 -8.56 -7.68 3.93
N ASP A 209 -9.32 -8.73 3.62
CA ASP A 209 -8.80 -10.07 3.35
C ASP A 209 -7.63 -10.02 2.37
N ALA A 210 -6.49 -10.62 2.71
CA ALA A 210 -5.28 -10.57 1.90
C ALA A 210 -5.50 -11.02 0.45
N ASN A 211 -6.43 -11.92 0.16
CA ASN A 211 -6.75 -12.34 -1.21
C ASN A 211 -7.26 -11.20 -2.11
N LYS A 212 -7.75 -10.12 -1.51
CA LYS A 212 -8.32 -8.96 -2.21
C LYS A 212 -7.30 -7.83 -2.40
N TRP A 213 -6.10 -7.96 -1.84
CA TRP A 213 -5.03 -7.00 -2.04
C TRP A 213 -4.42 -7.14 -3.44
N GLY A 214 -4.00 -6.00 -3.99
CA GLY A 214 -3.44 -5.90 -5.33
C GLY A 214 -4.51 -5.98 -6.42
N HIS A 215 -4.07 -5.82 -7.65
CA HIS A 215 -4.94 -5.71 -8.81
C HIS A 215 -4.27 -6.33 -10.04
N GLY A 216 -5.07 -6.74 -11.03
CA GLY A 216 -4.56 -7.39 -12.24
C GLY A 216 -3.72 -8.62 -11.90
N GLU A 217 -2.55 -8.76 -12.53
CA GLU A 217 -1.61 -9.85 -12.31
C GLU A 217 -0.96 -9.81 -10.91
N PHE A 218 -0.90 -8.63 -10.30
CA PHE A 218 -0.31 -8.39 -8.99
C PHE A 218 -1.31 -8.53 -7.82
N ASN A 219 -2.51 -9.03 -8.09
CA ASN A 219 -3.40 -9.45 -7.01
C ASN A 219 -2.78 -10.65 -6.27
N ILE A 220 -2.82 -10.63 -4.93
CA ILE A 220 -2.18 -11.66 -4.08
C ILE A 220 -2.67 -13.06 -4.43
N ARG A 221 -3.97 -13.24 -4.68
CA ARG A 221 -4.52 -14.53 -5.09
C ARG A 221 -3.95 -14.98 -6.44
N ASN A 222 -3.73 -14.07 -7.37
CA ASN A 222 -3.15 -14.40 -8.68
C ASN A 222 -1.67 -14.78 -8.54
N ILE A 223 -0.89 -14.00 -7.78
CA ILE A 223 0.52 -14.31 -7.50
C ILE A 223 0.64 -15.69 -6.84
N LEU A 224 -0.21 -15.96 -5.85
CA LEU A 224 -0.19 -17.23 -5.14
C LEU A 224 -0.51 -18.40 -6.06
N ASN A 225 -1.42 -18.25 -7.04
CA ASN A 225 -1.85 -19.33 -7.93
C ASN A 225 -1.13 -19.35 -9.29
N SER A 226 -0.07 -18.55 -9.46
CA SER A 226 0.75 -18.48 -10.68
C SER A 226 1.80 -19.57 -10.79
#